data_AF-A0A2P8MKF7-F1
#
_entry.id   AF-A0A2P8MKF7-F1
#
_cell.length_a   1.000
_cell.length_b   1.000
_cell.length_c   1.000
_cell.angle_alpha   90.00
_cell.angle_beta   90.00
_cell.angle_gamma   90.00
#
_symmetry.space_group_name_H-M   'P 1'
#
loop_
_entity.id
_entity.type
_entity.pdbx_description
1 polymer ?
#
loop_
_entity_poly.entity_id
_entity_poly.type
_entity_poly.pdbx_seq_one_letter_code
_entity_poly.pdbx_strand_id
1 'polypeptide(L)'
;MSSVSSIINEIETLNIHEQEQLLSFLEDVLNSYASEITEEVRENRFSKGKVYLHCKLEMFSRNGKHDEKQRYVCKTCKKTFTDFTYSPISSSKKPLDKWLQYAKCMIVGYSIRKCAKTVNINIATSFFWRHKILEAIRTFIGVGSVDGVVEADEIFLENLLKVIIKRVHHL
;
A
#
# COMPACT_ATOMS: atom_id res chain seq x y z
N MET A 1 11.88 26.24 -15.46
CA MET A 1 11.74 24.96 -14.73
C MET A 1 12.16 23.88 -15.69
N SER A 2 13.18 23.08 -15.37
CA SER A 2 13.55 21.92 -16.18
C SER A 2 12.34 20.99 -16.30
N SER A 3 11.98 20.59 -17.51
CA SER A 3 10.91 19.61 -17.69
C SER A 3 11.40 18.25 -17.21
N VAL A 4 10.47 17.38 -16.79
CA VAL A 4 10.80 15.99 -16.39
C VAL A 4 11.58 15.28 -17.50
N SER A 5 11.25 15.56 -18.76
CA SER A 5 11.96 15.05 -19.93
C SER A 5 13.42 15.50 -20.04
N SER A 6 13.75 16.75 -19.68
CA SER A 6 15.15 17.20 -19.63
C SER A 6 15.94 16.48 -18.55
N ILE A 7 15.34 16.25 -17.39
CA ILE A 7 15.99 15.55 -16.26
C ILE A 7 16.28 14.08 -16.63
N ILE A 8 15.35 13.40 -17.29
CA ILE A 8 15.56 12.00 -17.74
C ILE A 8 16.76 11.92 -18.70
N ASN A 9 16.84 12.83 -19.67
CA ASN A 9 17.95 12.85 -20.62
C ASN A 9 19.30 13.12 -19.93
N GLU A 10 19.33 13.97 -18.90
CA GLU A 10 20.54 14.22 -18.11
C GLU A 10 20.96 12.97 -17.30
N ILE A 11 20.00 12.23 -16.74
CA ILE A 11 20.27 10.99 -16.00
C ILE A 11 20.87 9.91 -16.91
N GLU A 12 20.41 9.82 -18.16
CA GLU A 12 20.94 8.87 -19.14
C GLU A 12 22.41 9.15 -19.52
N THR A 13 22.90 10.37 -19.31
CA THR A 13 24.30 10.73 -19.57
C THR A 13 25.25 10.43 -18.42
N LEU A 14 24.73 10.10 -17.23
CA LEU A 14 25.53 9.79 -16.04
C LEU A 14 26.20 8.41 -16.15
N ASN A 15 27.36 8.27 -15.53
CA ASN A 15 28.01 6.97 -15.42
C ASN A 15 27.31 6.07 -14.38
N ILE A 16 27.60 4.76 -14.40
CA ILE A 16 26.95 3.77 -13.51
C ILE A 16 27.07 4.14 -12.03
N HIS A 17 28.22 4.65 -11.60
CA HIS A 17 28.44 5.03 -10.20
C HIS A 17 27.61 6.26 -9.81
N GLU A 18 27.53 7.26 -10.68
CA GLU A 18 26.70 8.45 -10.49
C GLU A 18 25.21 8.11 -10.49
N GLN A 19 24.79 7.16 -11.33
CA GLN A 19 23.42 6.64 -11.32
C GLN A 19 23.09 5.92 -10.01
N GLU A 20 24.01 5.11 -9.46
CA GLU A 20 23.84 4.46 -8.16
C GLU A 20 23.74 5.47 -7.01
N GLN A 21 24.59 6.50 -7.02
CA GLN A 21 24.54 7.60 -6.05
C GLN A 21 23.23 8.38 -6.14
N LEU A 22 22.77 8.68 -7.35
CA LEU A 22 21.50 9.35 -7.58
C LEU A 22 20.32 8.50 -7.12
N LEU A 23 20.35 7.19 -7.42
CA LEU A 23 19.32 6.26 -6.97
C LEU A 23 19.24 6.22 -5.44
N SER A 24 20.39 6.12 -4.76
CA SER A 24 20.45 6.17 -3.29
C SER A 24 19.85 7.46 -2.74
N PHE A 25 20.22 8.61 -3.34
CA PHE A 25 19.70 9.90 -2.90
C PHE A 25 18.18 10.00 -3.09
N LEU A 26 17.67 9.55 -4.23
CA LEU A 26 16.23 9.53 -4.51
C LEU A 26 15.49 8.56 -3.58
N GLU A 27 16.09 7.43 -3.22
CA GLU A 27 15.53 6.52 -2.22
C GLU A 27 15.46 7.17 -0.84
N ASP A 28 16.49 7.91 -0.42
CA ASP A 28 16.48 8.65 0.85
C ASP A 28 15.43 9.77 0.87
N VAL A 29 15.31 10.49 -0.24
CA VAL A 29 14.25 11.50 -0.42
C VAL A 29 12.86 10.85 -0.36
N LEU A 30 12.65 9.70 -1.01
CA LEU A 30 11.38 8.96 -0.93
C LEU A 30 11.11 8.41 0.47
N ASN A 31 12.15 8.04 1.23
CA ASN A 31 12.03 7.56 2.60
C ASN A 31 11.69 8.70 3.57
N SER A 32 12.10 9.93 3.31
CA SER A 32 11.67 11.08 4.14
C SER A 32 10.16 11.32 4.02
N TYR A 33 9.61 11.21 2.80
CA TYR A 33 8.16 11.21 2.56
C TYR A 33 7.44 10.04 3.25
N ALA A 34 8.11 8.92 3.55
CA ALA A 34 7.48 7.82 4.28
C ALA A 34 7.03 8.25 5.69
N SER A 35 7.75 9.19 6.32
CA SER A 35 7.34 9.76 7.61
C SER A 35 6.07 10.62 7.48
N GLU A 36 6.01 11.46 6.44
CA GLU A 36 4.81 12.24 6.11
C GLU A 36 3.61 11.35 5.80
N ILE A 37 3.81 10.26 5.04
CA ILE A 37 2.79 9.24 4.77
C ILE A 37 2.27 8.63 6.08
N THR A 38 3.11 8.39 7.09
CA THR A 38 2.63 7.83 8.37
C THR A 38 1.75 8.81 9.16
N GLU A 39 2.05 10.11 9.09
CA GLU A 39 1.22 11.15 9.70
C GLU A 39 -0.09 11.31 8.92
N GLU A 40 -0.03 11.34 7.59
CA GLU A 40 -1.21 11.39 6.71
C GLU A 40 -2.13 10.17 6.94
N VAL A 41 -1.58 8.97 7.10
CA VAL A 41 -2.36 7.75 7.42
C VAL A 41 -3.05 7.90 8.78
N ARG A 42 -2.40 8.51 9.77
CA ARG A 42 -2.99 8.77 11.09
C ARG A 42 -4.14 9.77 10.98
N GLU A 43 -3.93 10.87 10.30
CA GLU A 43 -4.95 11.90 10.07
C GLU A 43 -6.14 11.34 9.30
N ASN A 44 -5.89 10.64 8.19
CA ASN A 44 -6.93 10.01 7.38
C ASN A 44 -7.75 8.96 8.15
N ARG A 45 -7.13 8.22 9.07
CA ARG A 45 -7.85 7.27 9.91
C ARG A 45 -8.88 7.95 10.81
N PHE A 46 -8.53 9.11 11.37
CA PHE A 46 -9.37 9.83 12.33
C PHE A 46 -10.14 11.00 11.71
N SER A 47 -10.00 11.25 10.40
CA SER A 47 -10.63 12.36 9.67
C SER A 47 -12.16 12.33 9.72
N LYS A 48 -12.75 11.13 9.76
CA LYS A 48 -14.20 10.90 9.88
C LYS A 48 -14.67 10.71 11.32
N GLY A 49 -13.87 11.14 12.30
CA GLY A 49 -14.13 10.95 13.72
C GLY A 49 -13.33 9.80 14.34
N LYS A 50 -13.22 9.81 15.66
CA LYS A 50 -12.49 8.81 16.45
C LYS A 50 -13.33 7.55 16.59
N VAL A 51 -13.54 6.79 15.52
CA VAL A 51 -14.38 5.58 15.56
C VAL A 51 -13.53 4.32 15.72
N TYR A 52 -13.82 3.51 16.74
CA TYR A 52 -13.26 2.16 16.82
C TYR A 52 -14.04 1.19 15.94
N LEU A 53 -13.41 0.66 14.89
CA LEU A 53 -14.03 -0.15 13.83
C LEU A 53 -14.79 -1.41 14.31
N HIS A 54 -14.48 -1.97 15.48
CA HIS A 54 -15.19 -3.15 16.00
C HIS A 54 -16.50 -2.81 16.71
N CYS A 55 -16.53 -1.74 17.50
CA CYS A 55 -17.72 -1.36 18.26
C CYS A 55 -18.49 -0.21 17.61
N LYS A 56 -17.89 0.45 16.61
CA LYS A 56 -18.40 1.65 15.94
C LYS A 56 -18.74 2.80 16.90
N LEU A 57 -18.14 2.78 18.10
CA LEU A 57 -18.33 3.81 19.12
C LEU A 57 -17.10 4.72 19.16
N GLU A 58 -17.34 5.98 19.49
CA GLU A 58 -16.28 7.00 19.61
C GLU A 58 -15.55 6.99 20.97
N MET A 59 -15.85 6.00 21.81
CA MET A 59 -15.36 5.94 23.17
C MET A 59 -14.09 5.09 23.27
N PHE A 60 -12.93 5.71 23.05
CA PHE A 60 -11.62 5.10 23.34
C PHE A 60 -10.66 6.10 24.00
N SER A 61 -9.63 5.58 24.66
CA SER A 61 -8.55 6.38 25.26
C SER A 61 -7.18 5.88 24.82
N ARG A 62 -6.16 6.75 24.92
CA ARG A 62 -4.76 6.34 24.74
C ARG A 62 -4.39 5.32 25.82
N ASN A 63 -3.64 4.29 25.43
CA ASN A 63 -3.24 3.17 26.28
C ASN A 63 -1.73 2.89 26.15
N GLY A 64 -0.92 3.93 26.40
CA GLY A 64 0.53 3.88 26.27
C GLY A 64 1.02 3.81 24.82
N LYS A 65 2.34 3.62 24.67
CA LYS A 65 3.03 3.41 23.38
C LYS A 65 3.77 2.08 23.41
N HIS A 66 3.96 1.48 22.24
CA HIS A 66 4.81 0.30 22.04
C HIS A 66 5.60 0.49 20.76
N ASP A 67 6.93 0.39 20.81
CA ASP A 67 7.84 0.70 19.69
C ASP A 67 7.50 2.05 19.03
N GLU A 68 7.40 3.12 19.83
CA GLU A 68 6.95 4.47 19.43
C GLU A 68 5.53 4.59 18.87
N LYS A 69 4.83 3.48 18.62
CA LYS A 69 3.46 3.47 18.09
C LYS A 69 2.45 3.68 19.20
N GLN A 70 1.54 4.62 19.00
CA GLN A 70 0.44 4.87 19.91
C GLN A 70 -0.53 3.67 19.95
N ARG A 71 -0.84 3.20 21.17
CA ARG A 71 -1.92 2.23 21.42
C ARG A 71 -3.16 2.94 21.96
N TYR A 72 -4.32 2.41 21.63
CA TYR A 72 -5.62 2.86 22.12
C TYR A 72 -6.37 1.69 22.72
N VAL A 73 -7.30 1.97 23.62
CA VAL A 73 -8.20 0.98 24.21
C VAL A 73 -9.64 1.46 24.09
N CYS A 74 -10.52 0.62 23.56
CA CYS A 74 -11.95 0.91 23.53
C CYS A 74 -12.52 0.85 24.95
N LYS A 75 -13.26 1.88 25.37
CA LYS A 75 -13.84 1.95 26.72
C LYS A 75 -14.96 0.93 26.92
N THR A 76 -15.65 0.55 25.84
CA THR A 76 -16.79 -0.37 25.85
C THR A 76 -16.34 -1.83 25.86
N CYS A 77 -15.60 -2.28 24.85
CA CYS A 77 -15.21 -3.70 24.73
C CYS A 77 -13.81 -4.02 25.25
N LYS A 78 -13.08 -3.02 25.76
CA LYS A 78 -11.72 -3.14 26.32
C LYS A 78 -10.65 -3.68 25.37
N LYS A 79 -10.96 -3.88 24.07
CA LYS A 79 -9.97 -4.29 23.07
C LYS A 79 -9.01 -3.14 22.74
N THR A 80 -7.74 -3.47 22.52
CA THR A 80 -6.71 -2.50 22.13
C THR A 80 -6.48 -2.45 20.63
N PHE A 81 -6.09 -1.28 20.12
CA PHE A 81 -5.76 -1.07 18.72
C PHE A 81 -4.69 0.02 18.56
N THR A 82 -4.24 0.25 17.32
CA THR A 82 -3.24 1.23 16.89
C THR A 82 -3.73 1.96 15.63
N ASP A 83 -3.00 2.99 15.20
CA ASP A 83 -3.27 3.72 13.95
C ASP A 83 -3.28 2.78 12.72
N PHE A 84 -2.55 1.67 12.78
CA PHE A 84 -2.47 0.70 11.68
C PHE A 84 -3.44 -0.48 11.82
N THR A 85 -4.30 -0.51 12.83
CA THR A 85 -5.23 -1.63 13.02
C THR A 85 -6.23 -1.69 11.86
N TYR A 86 -6.46 -2.86 11.26
CA TYR A 86 -7.22 -3.04 10.02
C TYR A 86 -6.57 -2.48 8.74
N SER A 87 -5.32 -2.03 8.78
CA SER A 87 -4.53 -1.80 7.55
C SER A 87 -3.87 -3.11 7.07
N PRO A 88 -3.39 -3.18 5.82
CA PRO A 88 -2.58 -4.31 5.33
C PRO A 88 -1.38 -4.64 6.21
N ILE A 89 -0.78 -3.61 6.81
CA ILE A 89 0.40 -3.76 7.66
C ILE A 89 0.06 -4.13 9.11
N SER A 90 -1.22 -4.24 9.46
CA SER A 90 -1.67 -4.65 10.79
C SER A 90 -1.01 -5.97 11.23
N SER A 91 -0.52 -5.99 12.47
CA SER A 91 0.16 -7.13 13.10
C SER A 91 1.41 -7.64 12.36
N SER A 92 1.93 -6.88 11.39
CA SER A 92 3.19 -7.22 10.73
C SER A 92 4.37 -6.84 11.63
N LYS A 93 5.31 -7.77 11.78
CA LYS A 93 6.60 -7.52 12.46
C LYS A 93 7.66 -6.95 11.53
N LYS A 94 7.30 -6.61 10.28
CA LYS A 94 8.22 -6.07 9.27
C LYS A 94 8.02 -4.55 9.13
N PRO A 95 9.10 -3.79 8.88
CA PRO A 95 9.02 -2.35 8.71
C PRO A 95 8.22 -1.97 7.46
N LEU A 96 7.75 -0.73 7.41
CA LEU A 96 6.94 -0.20 6.31
C LEU A 96 7.70 -0.25 4.97
N ASP A 97 9.00 0.01 4.98
CA ASP A 97 9.83 0.04 3.76
C ASP A 97 9.80 -1.29 3.02
N LYS A 98 9.79 -2.42 3.75
CA LYS A 98 9.63 -3.75 3.14
C LYS A 98 8.26 -3.91 2.49
N TRP A 99 7.20 -3.38 3.09
CA TRP A 99 5.86 -3.40 2.49
C TRP A 99 5.80 -2.53 1.23
N LEU A 100 6.42 -1.35 1.24
CA LEU A 100 6.52 -0.47 0.08
C LEU A 100 7.31 -1.15 -1.05
N GLN A 101 8.46 -1.76 -0.75
CA GLN A 101 9.25 -2.51 -1.71
C GLN A 101 8.46 -3.71 -2.28
N TYR A 102 7.67 -4.38 -1.44
CA TYR A 102 6.80 -5.47 -1.88
C TYR A 102 5.68 -4.96 -2.82
N ALA A 103 5.06 -3.83 -2.50
CA ALA A 103 4.05 -3.19 -3.34
C ALA A 103 4.65 -2.79 -4.70
N LYS A 104 5.86 -2.21 -4.72
CA LYS A 104 6.62 -1.95 -5.96
C LYS A 104 6.79 -3.22 -6.80
N CYS A 105 7.18 -4.34 -6.18
CA CYS A 105 7.30 -5.63 -6.87
C CYS A 105 5.96 -6.10 -7.47
N MET A 106 4.84 -5.86 -6.79
CA MET A 106 3.50 -6.20 -7.31
C MET A 106 3.11 -5.36 -8.52
N ILE A 107 3.39 -4.05 -8.50
CA ILE A 107 3.12 -3.12 -9.60
C ILE A 107 3.89 -3.52 -10.87
N VAL A 108 5.16 -3.91 -10.70
CA VAL A 108 6.00 -4.41 -11.81
C VAL A 108 5.53 -5.79 -12.33
N GLY A 109 4.63 -6.47 -11.61
CA GLY A 109 4.08 -7.77 -12.04
C GLY A 109 4.96 -8.97 -11.68
N TYR A 110 5.84 -8.86 -10.68
CA TYR A 110 6.68 -9.98 -10.26
C TYR A 110 5.87 -11.11 -9.63
N SER A 111 6.30 -12.36 -9.87
CA SER A 111 5.71 -13.55 -9.23
C SER A 111 5.90 -13.53 -7.72
N ILE A 112 5.03 -14.23 -6.96
CA ILE A 112 5.12 -14.36 -5.49
C ILE A 112 6.53 -14.77 -5.04
N ARG A 113 7.14 -15.71 -5.76
CA ARG A 113 8.50 -16.21 -5.47
C ARG A 113 9.56 -15.14 -5.73
N LYS A 114 9.44 -14.37 -6.82
CA LYS A 114 10.36 -13.27 -7.13
C LYS A 114 10.23 -12.14 -6.11
N CYS A 115 9.01 -11.71 -5.76
CA CYS A 115 8.77 -10.73 -4.69
C CYS A 115 9.38 -11.18 -3.35
N ALA A 116 9.20 -12.46 -2.98
CA ALA A 116 9.74 -13.01 -1.74
C ALA A 116 11.26 -12.94 -1.68
N LYS A 117 11.93 -13.28 -2.80
CA LYS A 117 13.38 -13.16 -2.94
C LYS A 117 13.84 -11.71 -2.88
N THR A 118 13.22 -10.80 -3.64
CA THR A 118 13.59 -9.38 -3.71
C THR A 118 13.49 -8.67 -2.35
N VAL A 119 12.40 -8.92 -1.60
CA VAL A 119 12.17 -8.26 -0.29
C VAL A 119 12.81 -9.04 0.87
N ASN A 120 13.43 -10.19 0.58
CA ASN A 120 14.01 -11.11 1.54
C ASN A 120 13.01 -11.51 2.66
N ILE A 121 11.94 -12.21 2.25
CA ILE A 121 10.89 -12.76 3.12
C ILE A 121 10.53 -14.19 2.70
N ASN A 122 9.90 -14.95 3.60
CA ASN A 122 9.38 -16.27 3.27
C ASN A 122 8.27 -16.16 2.19
N ILE A 123 8.21 -17.14 1.28
CA ILE A 123 7.18 -17.27 0.24
C ILE A 123 5.76 -17.25 0.83
N ALA A 124 5.52 -17.90 1.98
CA ALA A 124 4.22 -17.86 2.66
C ALA A 124 3.86 -16.43 3.09
N THR A 125 4.82 -15.69 3.67
CA THR A 125 4.65 -14.28 4.02
C THR A 125 4.33 -13.44 2.78
N SER A 126 5.05 -13.66 1.68
CA SER A 126 4.79 -13.01 0.39
C SER A 126 3.37 -13.27 -0.09
N PHE A 127 2.89 -14.51 -0.03
CA PHE A 127 1.51 -14.86 -0.38
C PHE A 127 0.50 -14.08 0.48
N PHE A 128 0.63 -14.11 1.81
CA PHE A 128 -0.26 -13.36 2.71
C PHE A 128 -0.22 -11.85 2.47
N TRP A 129 0.97 -11.28 2.20
CA TRP A 129 1.12 -9.85 1.93
C TRP A 129 0.39 -9.45 0.65
N ARG A 130 0.53 -10.23 -0.42
CA ARG A 130 -0.19 -10.02 -1.67
C ARG A 130 -1.71 -10.01 -1.43
N HIS A 131 -2.23 -10.95 -0.65
CA HIS A 131 -3.66 -10.98 -0.33
C HIS A 131 -4.10 -9.77 0.49
N LYS A 132 -3.33 -9.35 1.50
CA LYS A 132 -3.66 -8.15 2.29
C LYS A 132 -3.68 -6.86 1.45
N ILE A 133 -2.75 -6.73 0.50
CA ILE A 133 -2.70 -5.59 -0.41
C ILE A 133 -3.90 -5.61 -1.36
N LEU A 134 -4.17 -6.76 -2.01
CA LEU A 134 -5.31 -6.89 -2.92
C LEU A 134 -6.65 -6.69 -2.20
N GLU A 135 -6.77 -7.11 -0.95
CA GLU A 135 -7.94 -6.86 -0.10
C GLU A 135 -8.16 -5.37 0.13
N ALA A 136 -7.10 -4.63 0.46
CA ALA A 136 -7.18 -3.19 0.63
C ALA A 136 -7.52 -2.46 -0.67
N ILE A 137 -6.94 -2.88 -1.80
CA ILE A 137 -7.28 -2.33 -3.12
C ILE A 137 -8.75 -2.61 -3.43
N ARG A 138 -9.24 -3.85 -3.22
CA ARG A 138 -10.65 -4.19 -3.43
C ARG A 138 -11.57 -3.34 -2.56
N THR A 139 -11.22 -3.15 -1.29
CA THR A 139 -11.99 -2.33 -0.36
C THR A 139 -12.01 -0.86 -0.77
N PHE A 140 -10.88 -0.35 -1.27
CA PHE A 140 -10.74 1.03 -1.74
C PHE A 140 -11.53 1.29 -3.03
N ILE A 141 -11.42 0.40 -4.02
CA ILE A 141 -12.21 0.48 -5.26
C ILE A 141 -13.70 0.31 -4.96
N GLY A 142 -14.04 -0.52 -3.97
CA GLY A 142 -15.41 -0.82 -3.59
C GLY A 142 -16.10 -1.75 -4.60
N VAL A 143 -17.41 -1.92 -4.41
CA VAL A 143 -18.30 -2.57 -5.38
C VAL A 143 -19.16 -1.46 -5.96
N GLY A 144 -18.94 -1.13 -7.24
CA GLY A 144 -19.71 -0.11 -7.96
C GLY A 144 -20.77 -0.73 -8.85
N SER A 145 -21.83 0.02 -9.14
CA SER A 145 -22.75 -0.27 -10.25
C SER A 145 -22.22 0.41 -11.52
N VAL A 146 -22.18 -0.34 -12.62
CA VAL A 146 -21.96 0.22 -13.95
C VAL A 146 -23.31 0.43 -14.63
N ASP A 147 -23.43 1.53 -15.37
CA ASP A 147 -24.62 1.88 -16.16
C ASP A 147 -24.16 2.41 -17.54
N GLY A 148 -24.99 2.22 -18.57
CA GLY A 148 -24.66 2.47 -19.96
C GLY A 148 -23.99 1.30 -20.69
N VAL A 149 -23.23 1.59 -21.75
CA VAL A 149 -22.52 0.56 -22.53
C VAL A 149 -21.28 0.11 -21.77
N VAL A 150 -21.23 -1.17 -21.43
CA VAL A 150 -20.14 -1.80 -20.68
C VAL A 150 -19.41 -2.77 -21.60
N GLU A 151 -18.08 -2.66 -21.66
CA GLU A 151 -17.23 -3.62 -22.35
C GLU A 151 -16.57 -4.53 -21.33
N ALA A 152 -16.68 -5.83 -21.57
CA ALA A 152 -16.08 -6.86 -20.76
C ALA A 152 -15.02 -7.56 -21.61
N ASP A 153 -13.75 -7.34 -21.28
CA ASP A 153 -12.64 -8.03 -21.90
C ASP A 153 -12.39 -9.35 -21.19
N GLU A 154 -12.15 -10.41 -21.94
CA GLU A 154 -11.74 -11.70 -21.39
C GLU A 154 -10.23 -11.88 -21.53
N ILE A 155 -9.58 -12.28 -20.43
CA ILE A 155 -8.20 -12.77 -20.48
C ILE A 155 -8.22 -14.28 -20.29
N PHE A 156 -7.73 -14.98 -21.30
CA PHE A 156 -7.47 -16.42 -21.26
C PHE A 156 -6.09 -16.66 -20.67
N LEU A 157 -6.05 -17.15 -19.43
CA LEU A 157 -4.86 -17.78 -18.86
C LEU A 157 -5.05 -19.30 -18.98
N GLU A 158 -3.96 -20.05 -19.19
CA GLU A 158 -3.97 -21.50 -19.48
C GLU A 158 -4.88 -22.35 -18.56
N ASN A 159 -5.28 -21.86 -17.39
CA ASN A 159 -6.23 -22.52 -16.49
C ASN A 159 -7.20 -21.56 -15.76
N LEU A 160 -7.46 -20.35 -16.27
CA LEU A 160 -8.43 -19.42 -15.68
C LEU A 160 -9.01 -18.46 -16.73
N LEU A 161 -10.34 -18.45 -16.84
CA LEU A 161 -11.09 -17.35 -17.42
C LEU A 161 -11.22 -16.25 -16.37
N LYS A 162 -10.70 -15.06 -16.68
CA LYS A 162 -10.97 -13.85 -15.89
C LYS A 162 -11.55 -12.78 -16.80
N VAL A 163 -12.74 -12.31 -16.45
CA VAL A 163 -13.40 -11.18 -17.09
C VAL A 163 -12.91 -9.89 -16.42
N ILE A 164 -12.38 -8.97 -17.20
CA ILE A 164 -12.06 -7.61 -16.77
C ILE A 164 -13.11 -6.68 -17.37
N ILE A 165 -13.90 -6.06 -16.51
CA ILE A 165 -14.90 -5.08 -16.94
C ILE A 165 -14.20 -3.72 -17.09
N LYS A 166 -14.22 -3.16 -18.30
CA LYS A 166 -13.76 -1.79 -18.57
C LYS A 166 -14.98 -0.91 -18.80
N ARG A 167 -14.95 0.29 -18.22
CA ARG A 167 -15.93 1.33 -18.56
C ARG A 167 -15.52 1.92 -19.89
N VAL A 168 -16.35 1.76 -20.92
CA VAL A 168 -16.14 2.44 -22.20
C VAL A 168 -16.64 3.86 -22.03
N HIS A 169 -15.70 4.81 -21.96
CA HIS A 169 -16.05 6.19 -22.26
C HIS A 169 -16.14 6.30 -23.79
N HIS A 170 -17.34 6.13 -24.36
CA HIS A 170 -17.56 6.50 -25.75
C HIS A 170 -18.01 7.97 -25.82
N LEU A 171 -17.14 8.76 -26.47
CA LEU A 171 -17.31 10.08 -27.09
C LEU A 171 -17.59 11.28 -26.17
#